data_AF-A0AA42YTH3-F1
#
_entry.id   AF-A0AA42YTH3-F1
#
_cell.length_a   1.000
_cell.length_b   1.000
_cell.length_c   1.000
_cell.angle_alpha   90.00
_cell.angle_beta   90.00
_cell.angle_gamma   90.00
#
_symmetry.space_group_name_H-M   'P 1'
#
loop_
_entity.id
_entity.type
_entity.pdbx_description
1 polymer ?
#
loop_
_entity_poly.entity_id
_entity_poly.type
_entity_poly.pdbx_seq_one_letter_code
_entity_poly.pdbx_strand_id
1 'polypeptide(L)'
;MRYVFRFIGALALSLPLMVGCSGCEGTDLCEGVDCDDGNECTHDLCDPADGMCDYTPVDDGTACEEGNECSTGMCGEGMCVPVADGTVCGNDAGTCQQGSCQVACTEQGIRDAIAAGGGPYTFDCDGPKTVVTAAETVIDNDVTLDGEGNLMVDGDEDHRVFSVPEGVAVELRGLLVTGGNPGGRGAGIFNEGDLTLTNSTVSGNSALLGGGIFNEGDLTLTNSTVSRNTAESGGGIDNFGELTLTNSTVSHNTAVSGDGIFGGAGGIYNQGTVMLINSTVSGNVAEVGGGIDNFGELTLTNTLVDNDCGGGTALSGGGNLESPGDTCGFNDPTDQVNISAEDLNLGPLADNGGPTETHALLPGSVAIDVIPEADCQVDTDQRGEPRPETGGTLCDVGAFEVQP
;
A
#
# COMPACT_ATOMS: atom_id res chain seq x y z
N MET A 1 -84.40 18.74 -17.83
CA MET A 1 -85.18 19.09 -16.61
C MET A 1 -84.46 18.41 -15.44
N ARG A 2 -84.17 19.01 -14.28
CA ARG A 2 -84.33 20.39 -13.72
C ARG A 2 -82.91 20.88 -13.33
N TYR A 3 -82.50 22.15 -13.43
CA TYR A 3 -82.89 23.33 -12.60
C TYR A 3 -82.76 23.09 -11.08
N VAL A 4 -82.15 23.96 -10.26
CA VAL A 4 -81.67 25.37 -10.43
C VAL A 4 -80.18 25.49 -9.96
N PHE A 5 -79.48 26.60 -9.63
CA PHE A 5 -79.80 28.02 -9.35
C PHE A 5 -78.68 29.02 -9.81
N ARG A 6 -78.19 29.92 -8.93
CA ARG A 6 -77.22 31.02 -9.13
C ARG A 6 -76.70 31.52 -7.76
N PHE A 7 -75.54 32.18 -7.68
CA PHE A 7 -75.42 33.65 -7.46
C PHE A 7 -74.00 34.13 -7.04
N ILE A 8 -73.65 35.38 -7.46
CA ILE A 8 -72.69 36.36 -6.86
C ILE A 8 -71.21 35.91 -6.74
N GLY A 9 -70.18 36.70 -7.06
CA GLY A 9 -70.11 38.05 -7.66
C GLY A 9 -69.41 39.09 -6.78
N ALA A 10 -68.09 39.25 -6.90
CA ALA A 10 -67.33 40.33 -6.25
C ALA A 10 -66.16 40.81 -7.12
N LEU A 11 -65.77 42.08 -6.97
CA LEU A 11 -64.69 42.75 -7.70
C LEU A 11 -63.88 43.61 -6.71
N ALA A 12 -62.60 43.30 -6.51
CA ALA A 12 -61.64 44.14 -5.81
C ALA A 12 -60.25 43.86 -6.42
N LEU A 13 -59.71 44.78 -7.23
CA LEU A 13 -58.87 45.94 -6.85
C LEU A 13 -57.55 45.56 -6.13
N SER A 14 -56.45 46.00 -6.75
CA SER A 14 -55.07 45.79 -6.32
C SER A 14 -54.61 46.83 -5.29
N LEU A 15 -53.83 46.40 -4.30
CA LEU A 15 -52.84 47.20 -3.56
C LEU A 15 -51.85 46.24 -2.89
N PRO A 16 -50.52 46.39 -3.05
CA PRO A 16 -49.56 45.55 -2.38
C PRO A 16 -49.40 45.98 -0.91
N LEU A 17 -49.58 45.05 0.02
CA LEU A 17 -49.25 45.25 1.43
C LEU A 17 -47.76 44.97 1.65
N MET A 18 -46.91 45.95 1.35
CA MET A 18 -45.58 46.03 1.96
C MET A 18 -45.76 46.27 3.46
N VAL A 19 -45.76 45.21 4.25
CA VAL A 19 -45.46 45.28 5.68
C VAL A 19 -43.95 45.30 5.80
N GLY A 20 -43.37 46.49 5.94
CA GLY A 20 -41.93 46.62 6.10
C GLY A 20 -41.49 46.19 7.49
N CYS A 21 -40.55 45.23 7.58
CA CYS A 21 -39.74 45.07 8.78
C CYS A 21 -38.47 45.91 8.66
N SER A 22 -38.54 47.17 9.10
CA SER A 22 -37.38 48.05 9.17
C SER A 22 -36.51 47.68 10.39
N GLY A 23 -35.63 46.69 10.22
CA GLY A 23 -34.72 46.24 11.29
C GLY A 23 -34.33 44.76 11.27
N CYS A 24 -34.90 43.94 10.37
CA CYS A 24 -34.41 42.56 10.16
C CYS A 24 -33.29 42.52 9.11
N GLU A 25 -32.16 43.14 9.44
CA GLU A 25 -30.86 42.51 9.11
C GLU A 25 -30.70 41.38 10.13
N GLY A 26 -31.38 40.26 9.87
CA GLY A 26 -30.98 39.00 10.49
C GLY A 26 -29.65 38.65 9.87
N THR A 27 -28.59 38.68 10.66
CA THR A 27 -27.35 37.98 10.32
C THR A 27 -27.73 36.53 10.10
N ASP A 28 -27.42 35.99 8.92
CA ASP A 28 -27.54 34.55 8.71
C ASP A 28 -26.51 33.88 9.62
N LEU A 29 -26.96 33.29 10.72
CA LEU A 29 -26.09 32.73 11.74
C LEU A 29 -25.37 31.47 11.25
N CYS A 30 -25.75 30.97 10.06
CA CYS A 30 -25.13 29.85 9.37
C CYS A 30 -24.16 30.29 8.27
N GLU A 31 -23.96 31.60 8.03
CA GLU A 31 -23.00 32.10 7.01
C GLU A 31 -21.55 31.78 7.42
N GLY A 32 -21.05 30.64 6.94
CA GLY A 32 -19.72 30.12 7.28
C GLY A 32 -19.67 29.22 8.51
N VAL A 33 -20.82 28.72 8.98
CA VAL A 33 -20.86 27.58 9.91
C VAL A 33 -20.78 26.30 9.08
N ASP A 34 -19.75 25.51 9.36
CA ASP A 34 -19.70 24.11 8.94
C ASP A 34 -20.31 23.24 10.06
N CYS A 35 -21.15 22.28 9.69
CA CYS A 35 -21.84 21.40 10.62
C CYS A 35 -21.55 19.92 10.39
N ASP A 36 -20.82 19.56 9.33
CA ASP A 36 -20.44 18.17 9.02
C ASP A 36 -19.79 17.50 10.25
N ASP A 37 -20.42 16.46 10.80
CA ASP A 37 -19.86 15.65 11.90
C ASP A 37 -19.17 14.37 11.43
N GLY A 38 -19.14 14.11 10.13
CA GLY A 38 -18.59 12.91 9.51
C GLY A 38 -19.48 11.67 9.57
N ASN A 39 -20.76 11.78 9.98
CA ASN A 39 -21.71 10.68 10.01
C ASN A 39 -22.73 10.79 8.86
N GLU A 40 -22.55 10.00 7.80
CA GLU A 40 -23.48 9.97 6.66
C GLU A 40 -24.93 9.58 7.02
N CYS A 41 -25.15 9.05 8.23
CA CYS A 41 -26.47 8.72 8.75
C CYS A 41 -27.17 9.88 9.50
N THR A 42 -26.63 11.08 9.48
CA THR A 42 -27.30 12.32 9.90
C THR A 42 -27.51 13.33 8.76
N HIS A 43 -28.50 14.19 8.93
CA HIS A 43 -28.66 15.41 8.15
C HIS A 43 -28.18 16.57 9.00
N ASP A 44 -27.04 17.13 8.60
CA ASP A 44 -26.29 18.10 9.39
C ASP A 44 -26.70 19.51 8.98
N LEU A 45 -27.49 20.16 9.84
CA LEU A 45 -28.19 21.39 9.50
C LEU A 45 -28.00 22.44 10.59
N CYS A 46 -27.43 23.59 10.25
CA CYS A 46 -27.42 24.76 11.11
C CYS A 46 -28.83 25.38 11.22
N ASP A 47 -29.32 25.63 12.46
CA ASP A 47 -30.56 26.38 12.68
C ASP A 47 -30.30 27.90 12.48
N PRO A 48 -30.92 28.55 11.48
CA PRO A 48 -30.75 29.98 11.23
C PRO A 48 -31.34 30.88 12.33
N ALA A 49 -32.01 30.33 13.36
CA ALA A 49 -32.51 31.07 14.51
C ALA A 49 -31.45 31.37 15.59
N ASP A 50 -30.45 30.49 15.76
CA ASP A 50 -29.39 30.66 16.77
C ASP A 50 -27.96 30.26 16.35
N GLY A 51 -27.78 29.64 15.18
CA GLY A 51 -26.48 29.26 14.63
C GLY A 51 -25.91 27.95 15.19
N MET A 52 -26.73 27.11 15.83
CA MET A 52 -26.33 25.80 16.32
C MET A 52 -26.58 24.70 15.27
N CYS A 53 -25.69 23.71 15.19
CA CYS A 53 -25.89 22.52 14.36
C CYS A 53 -26.90 21.56 15.02
N ASP A 54 -27.88 21.11 14.23
CA ASP A 54 -28.79 20.01 14.55
C ASP A 54 -28.43 18.80 13.69
N TYR A 55 -28.59 17.61 14.27
CA TYR A 55 -28.12 16.33 13.75
C TYR A 55 -29.28 15.34 13.75
N THR A 56 -30.08 15.37 12.68
CA THR A 56 -31.28 14.53 12.60
C THR A 56 -30.99 13.25 11.82
N PRO A 57 -31.27 12.04 12.36
CA PRO A 57 -31.13 10.79 11.64
C PRO A 57 -31.78 10.79 10.25
N VAL A 58 -31.10 10.21 9.26
CA VAL A 58 -31.70 9.90 7.95
C VAL A 58 -32.68 8.72 8.05
N ASP A 59 -33.46 8.46 6.99
CA ASP A 59 -34.41 7.34 6.97
C ASP A 59 -33.68 5.98 7.13
N ASP A 60 -34.18 5.13 8.04
CA ASP A 60 -33.66 3.76 8.24
C ASP A 60 -33.63 2.98 6.91
N GLY A 61 -32.50 2.37 6.57
CA GLY A 61 -32.29 1.68 5.28
C GLY A 61 -31.70 2.55 4.16
N THR A 62 -31.37 3.82 4.44
CA THR A 62 -30.45 4.61 3.59
C THR A 62 -29.06 3.96 3.60
N ALA A 63 -28.34 3.95 2.48
CA ALA A 63 -26.97 3.44 2.44
C ALA A 63 -25.99 4.46 3.04
N CYS A 64 -24.93 3.98 3.68
CA CYS A 64 -23.84 4.75 4.25
C CYS A 64 -22.52 4.01 3.99
N GLU A 65 -21.44 4.75 3.71
CA GLU A 65 -20.18 4.19 3.23
C GLU A 65 -19.05 4.32 4.27
N GLU A 66 -18.78 3.26 5.03
CA GLU A 66 -17.48 3.10 5.73
C GLU A 66 -16.38 2.55 4.77
N GLY A 67 -16.48 2.88 3.47
CA GLY A 67 -15.42 2.69 2.47
C GLY A 67 -15.24 1.30 1.82
N ASN A 68 -16.08 0.29 2.06
CA ASN A 68 -16.01 -1.01 1.34
C ASN A 68 -17.36 -1.74 1.19
N GLU A 69 -17.44 -2.79 0.36
CA GLU A 69 -18.68 -3.55 0.08
C GLU A 69 -19.30 -4.32 1.26
N CYS A 70 -18.56 -4.54 2.35
CA CYS A 70 -19.04 -5.16 3.59
C CYS A 70 -19.06 -4.21 4.80
N SER A 71 -18.52 -3.00 4.64
CA SER A 71 -18.68 -1.88 5.57
C SER A 71 -19.70 -0.83 5.09
N THR A 72 -20.24 -0.98 3.87
CA THR A 72 -21.39 -0.24 3.36
C THR A 72 -22.65 -0.68 4.09
N GLY A 73 -22.84 -0.08 5.26
CA GLY A 73 -23.97 -0.35 6.12
C GLY A 73 -25.28 0.21 5.58
N MET A 74 -26.33 -0.03 6.35
CA MET A 74 -27.55 0.77 6.27
C MET A 74 -27.62 1.69 7.48
N CYS A 75 -28.15 2.88 7.33
CA CYS A 75 -28.48 3.73 8.46
C CYS A 75 -29.58 3.06 9.29
N GLY A 76 -29.38 3.02 10.61
CA GLY A 76 -30.34 2.50 11.59
C GLY A 76 -30.26 3.32 12.88
N GLU A 77 -31.37 3.94 13.28
CA GLU A 77 -31.45 4.85 14.44
C GLU A 77 -30.43 6.03 14.39
N GLY A 78 -29.93 6.40 13.20
CA GLY A 78 -28.99 7.51 12.97
C GLY A 78 -27.51 7.14 12.97
N MET A 79 -27.18 5.84 12.99
CA MET A 79 -25.80 5.32 12.87
C MET A 79 -25.71 4.37 11.66
N CYS A 80 -24.54 4.27 11.04
CA CYS A 80 -24.30 3.22 10.05
C CYS A 80 -24.22 1.86 10.76
N VAL A 81 -25.01 0.87 10.34
CA VAL A 81 -24.95 -0.49 10.89
C VAL A 81 -24.28 -1.46 9.90
N PRO A 82 -23.18 -2.16 10.27
CA PRO A 82 -22.44 -3.02 9.36
C PRO A 82 -23.27 -4.14 8.72
N VAL A 83 -22.83 -4.59 7.55
CA VAL A 83 -23.42 -5.71 6.82
C VAL A 83 -23.30 -6.99 7.67
N ALA A 84 -24.40 -7.72 7.83
CA ALA A 84 -24.42 -8.92 8.67
C ALA A 84 -23.60 -10.08 8.07
N ASP A 85 -22.84 -10.78 8.91
CA ASP A 85 -22.03 -11.95 8.52
C ASP A 85 -22.85 -12.96 7.71
N GLY A 86 -22.31 -13.38 6.56
CA GLY A 86 -22.94 -14.33 5.64
C GLY A 86 -23.90 -13.69 4.62
N THR A 87 -24.01 -12.36 4.60
CA THR A 87 -24.56 -11.62 3.45
C THR A 87 -23.59 -11.77 2.27
N VAL A 88 -24.13 -11.91 1.06
CA VAL A 88 -23.34 -11.98 -0.18
C VAL A 88 -22.86 -10.56 -0.55
N CYS A 89 -21.61 -10.42 -1.00
CA CYS A 89 -21.09 -9.13 -1.49
C CYS A 89 -21.90 -8.63 -2.70
N GLY A 90 -21.88 -7.32 -2.99
CA GLY A 90 -22.72 -6.67 -3.99
C GLY A 90 -22.52 -7.19 -5.43
N ASN A 91 -21.42 -7.89 -5.66
CA ASN A 91 -20.97 -8.48 -6.92
C ASN A 91 -21.04 -10.03 -7.00
N ASP A 92 -21.64 -10.70 -6.02
CA ASP A 92 -21.74 -12.18 -5.89
C ASP A 92 -20.40 -12.95 -5.69
N ALA A 93 -19.22 -12.31 -5.60
CA ALA A 93 -17.92 -13.01 -5.54
C ALA A 93 -17.63 -13.72 -4.19
N GLY A 94 -18.24 -13.27 -3.09
CA GLY A 94 -17.97 -13.77 -1.74
C GLY A 94 -19.07 -13.45 -0.74
N THR A 95 -18.79 -13.69 0.54
CA THR A 95 -19.70 -13.32 1.65
C THR A 95 -19.00 -12.49 2.68
N CYS A 96 -19.66 -11.45 3.18
CA CYS A 96 -19.16 -10.62 4.26
C CYS A 96 -18.89 -11.46 5.51
N GLN A 97 -17.68 -11.33 6.06
CA GLN A 97 -17.27 -11.82 7.37
C GLN A 97 -16.44 -10.73 8.03
N GLN A 98 -16.80 -10.28 9.24
CA GLN A 98 -16.00 -9.32 10.03
C GLN A 98 -15.62 -8.00 9.31
N GLY A 99 -16.37 -7.58 8.29
CA GLY A 99 -16.14 -6.33 7.55
C GLY A 99 -15.31 -6.46 6.25
N SER A 100 -14.95 -7.67 5.81
CA SER A 100 -14.34 -7.95 4.50
C SER A 100 -15.16 -8.96 3.68
N CYS A 101 -14.96 -8.98 2.37
CA CYS A 101 -15.56 -9.98 1.48
C CYS A 101 -14.74 -11.27 1.50
N GLN A 102 -15.18 -12.29 2.24
CA GLN A 102 -14.48 -13.57 2.24
C GLN A 102 -14.81 -14.38 0.98
N VAL A 103 -13.76 -14.81 0.25
CA VAL A 103 -13.84 -15.62 -0.97
C VAL A 103 -13.10 -16.95 -0.80
N ALA A 104 -13.42 -17.94 -1.64
CA ALA A 104 -12.79 -19.25 -1.56
C ALA A 104 -11.32 -19.21 -2.03
N CYS A 105 -10.36 -19.52 -1.13
CA CYS A 105 -8.92 -19.52 -1.41
C CYS A 105 -8.53 -20.54 -2.49
N THR A 106 -8.62 -20.11 -3.75
CA THR A 106 -8.53 -20.89 -5.00
C THR A 106 -8.25 -19.92 -6.16
N GLU A 107 -7.76 -20.42 -7.29
CA GLU A 107 -7.54 -19.58 -8.48
C GLU A 107 -8.84 -18.90 -8.95
N GLN A 108 -9.95 -19.63 -8.92
CA GLN A 108 -11.25 -19.07 -9.30
C GLN A 108 -11.67 -17.93 -8.34
N GLY A 109 -11.53 -18.10 -7.02
CA GLY A 109 -11.86 -17.05 -6.05
C GLY A 109 -10.98 -15.79 -6.17
N ILE A 110 -9.70 -15.94 -6.55
CA ILE A 110 -8.84 -14.78 -6.89
C ILE A 110 -9.39 -14.07 -8.13
N ARG A 111 -9.72 -14.81 -9.19
CA ARG A 111 -10.26 -14.24 -10.44
C ARG A 111 -11.68 -13.67 -10.27
N ASP A 112 -12.48 -14.22 -9.37
CA ASP A 112 -13.81 -13.70 -9.01
C ASP A 112 -13.69 -12.37 -8.25
N ALA A 113 -12.78 -12.26 -7.28
CA ALA A 113 -12.49 -11.01 -6.57
C ALA A 113 -11.94 -9.91 -7.50
N ILE A 114 -11.06 -10.26 -8.44
CA ILE A 114 -10.54 -9.33 -9.46
C ILE A 114 -11.67 -8.87 -10.40
N ALA A 115 -12.49 -9.79 -10.91
CA ALA A 115 -13.59 -9.45 -11.83
C ALA A 115 -14.74 -8.67 -11.16
N ALA A 116 -14.77 -8.67 -9.82
CA ALA A 116 -15.66 -7.87 -9.00
C ALA A 116 -15.13 -6.44 -8.76
N GLY A 117 -13.84 -6.30 -8.45
CA GLY A 117 -13.23 -5.03 -8.04
C GLY A 117 -13.60 -4.62 -6.60
N GLY A 118 -13.02 -3.53 -6.11
CA GLY A 118 -13.19 -3.07 -4.74
C GLY A 118 -12.51 -3.97 -3.71
N GLY A 119 -13.24 -4.46 -2.71
CA GLY A 119 -12.67 -5.19 -1.57
C GLY A 119 -12.46 -4.29 -0.34
N PRO A 120 -11.79 -4.76 0.73
CA PRO A 120 -10.87 -5.90 0.75
C PRO A 120 -11.54 -7.27 0.62
N TYR A 121 -10.90 -8.13 -0.17
CA TYR A 121 -11.23 -9.56 -0.27
C TYR A 121 -10.27 -10.41 0.55
N THR A 122 -10.78 -11.17 1.52
CA THR A 122 -9.99 -12.12 2.32
C THR A 122 -10.21 -13.55 1.84
N PHE A 123 -9.21 -14.43 1.98
CA PHE A 123 -9.26 -15.77 1.38
C PHE A 123 -9.43 -16.90 2.42
N ASP A 124 -10.49 -17.70 2.30
CA ASP A 124 -10.74 -18.87 3.17
C ASP A 124 -9.76 -20.02 2.87
N CYS A 125 -8.56 -19.94 3.45
CA CYS A 125 -7.44 -20.83 3.14
C CYS A 125 -7.29 -22.03 4.11
N ASP A 126 -7.97 -22.08 5.25
CA ASP A 126 -7.72 -23.04 6.35
C ASP A 126 -6.26 -23.00 6.89
N GLY A 127 -5.58 -21.84 6.77
CA GLY A 127 -4.16 -21.64 7.05
C GLY A 127 -3.30 -21.50 5.78
N PRO A 128 -1.95 -21.58 5.89
CA PRO A 128 -1.05 -21.33 4.75
C PRO A 128 -1.27 -22.29 3.57
N LYS A 129 -1.50 -21.75 2.37
CA LYS A 129 -2.00 -22.50 1.22
C LYS A 129 -1.50 -21.95 -0.12
N THR A 130 -0.96 -22.84 -0.94
CA THR A 130 -0.59 -22.56 -2.33
C THR A 130 -1.82 -22.61 -3.23
N VAL A 131 -2.02 -21.56 -4.01
CA VAL A 131 -2.87 -21.50 -5.20
C VAL A 131 -1.95 -21.42 -6.42
N VAL A 132 -1.73 -22.56 -7.06
CA VAL A 132 -1.10 -22.60 -8.38
C VAL A 132 -2.10 -22.09 -9.40
N THR A 133 -1.67 -21.12 -10.21
CA THR A 133 -2.47 -20.50 -11.27
C THR A 133 -2.21 -21.21 -12.60
N ALA A 134 -3.23 -21.28 -13.47
CA ALA A 134 -3.16 -22.02 -14.75
C ALA A 134 -2.86 -21.13 -15.97
N ALA A 135 -2.79 -19.81 -15.74
CA ALA A 135 -2.35 -18.78 -16.66
C ALA A 135 -2.08 -17.49 -15.84
N GLU A 136 -1.46 -16.49 -16.47
CA GLU A 136 -1.26 -15.15 -15.89
C GLU A 136 -2.54 -14.58 -15.26
N THR A 137 -2.40 -13.96 -14.09
CA THR A 137 -3.49 -13.31 -13.37
C THR A 137 -3.41 -11.81 -13.60
N VAL A 138 -3.98 -11.37 -14.73
CA VAL A 138 -4.19 -9.95 -15.01
C VAL A 138 -5.21 -9.41 -14.00
N ILE A 139 -4.86 -8.30 -13.35
CA ILE A 139 -5.71 -7.53 -12.44
C ILE A 139 -6.18 -6.30 -13.22
N ASP A 140 -7.33 -6.40 -13.89
CA ASP A 140 -7.83 -5.39 -14.85
C ASP A 140 -8.94 -4.48 -14.29
N ASN A 141 -9.18 -4.53 -12.97
CA ASN A 141 -10.12 -3.70 -12.23
C ASN A 141 -9.49 -3.31 -10.87
N ASP A 142 -9.83 -2.13 -10.35
CA ASP A 142 -9.30 -1.64 -9.08
C ASP A 142 -9.68 -2.58 -7.93
N VAL A 143 -8.71 -3.09 -7.16
CA VAL A 143 -8.99 -4.14 -6.15
C VAL A 143 -7.98 -4.21 -5.00
N THR A 144 -8.49 -4.46 -3.78
CA THR A 144 -7.71 -4.85 -2.61
C THR A 144 -7.87 -6.35 -2.35
N LEU A 145 -6.77 -7.11 -2.48
CA LEU A 145 -6.70 -8.53 -2.15
C LEU A 145 -5.89 -8.73 -0.87
N ASP A 146 -6.45 -9.40 0.13
CA ASP A 146 -5.79 -9.66 1.42
C ASP A 146 -5.63 -11.16 1.69
N GLY A 147 -4.40 -11.64 1.54
CA GLY A 147 -4.02 -13.02 1.79
C GLY A 147 -3.88 -13.38 3.28
N GLU A 148 -3.96 -12.42 4.20
CA GLU A 148 -3.78 -12.59 5.65
C GLU A 148 -2.48 -13.32 6.06
N GLY A 149 -1.44 -13.29 5.22
CA GLY A 149 -0.20 -14.08 5.39
C GLY A 149 -0.33 -15.57 5.07
N ASN A 150 -1.51 -16.01 4.61
CA ASN A 150 -1.86 -17.40 4.34
C ASN A 150 -1.90 -17.76 2.85
N LEU A 151 -2.24 -16.81 1.97
CA LEU A 151 -2.33 -17.06 0.53
C LEU A 151 -0.96 -16.92 -0.17
N MET A 152 -0.48 -18.04 -0.71
CA MET A 152 0.64 -18.05 -1.67
C MET A 152 0.11 -18.31 -3.07
N VAL A 153 0.42 -17.43 -4.03
CA VAL A 153 0.01 -17.52 -5.43
C VAL A 153 1.24 -17.88 -6.29
N ASP A 154 1.10 -18.94 -7.08
CA ASP A 154 2.22 -19.63 -7.74
C ASP A 154 2.01 -19.70 -9.27
N GLY A 155 3.08 -19.40 -10.03
CA GLY A 155 3.12 -19.36 -11.51
C GLY A 155 3.56 -20.66 -12.22
N ASP A 156 3.67 -21.78 -11.48
CA ASP A 156 3.99 -23.15 -11.98
C ASP A 156 5.31 -23.26 -12.78
N GLU A 157 6.26 -22.34 -12.56
CA GLU A 157 7.53 -22.20 -13.30
C GLU A 157 7.38 -21.96 -14.83
N ASP A 158 6.19 -21.54 -15.31
CA ASP A 158 5.87 -21.38 -16.75
C ASP A 158 5.44 -19.97 -17.19
N HIS A 159 4.74 -19.21 -16.34
CA HIS A 159 4.19 -17.88 -16.71
C HIS A 159 4.31 -16.84 -15.60
N ARG A 160 3.85 -15.61 -15.86
CA ARG A 160 3.80 -14.54 -14.86
C ARG A 160 2.73 -14.84 -13.81
N VAL A 161 2.93 -14.45 -12.55
CA VAL A 161 1.88 -14.60 -11.52
C VAL A 161 0.82 -13.50 -11.69
N PHE A 162 1.20 -12.22 -11.53
CA PHE A 162 0.30 -11.07 -11.60
C PHE A 162 0.74 -10.01 -12.62
N SER A 163 -0.21 -9.36 -13.28
CA SER A 163 0.03 -8.09 -13.99
C SER A 163 -1.05 -7.05 -13.70
N VAL A 164 -0.65 -5.78 -13.63
CA VAL A 164 -1.50 -4.62 -13.33
C VAL A 164 -1.38 -3.63 -14.49
N PRO A 165 -2.41 -3.44 -15.34
CA PRO A 165 -2.36 -2.54 -16.50
C PRO A 165 -2.38 -1.04 -16.13
N GLU A 166 -2.00 -0.19 -17.10
CA GLU A 166 -2.10 1.28 -16.99
C GLU A 166 -3.53 1.73 -16.60
N GLY A 167 -3.61 2.51 -15.52
CA GLY A 167 -4.87 3.10 -15.05
C GLY A 167 -5.72 2.22 -14.14
N VAL A 168 -5.15 1.14 -13.59
CA VAL A 168 -5.75 0.31 -12.52
C VAL A 168 -5.02 0.54 -11.20
N ALA A 169 -5.76 0.64 -10.09
CA ALA A 169 -5.23 0.80 -8.73
C ALA A 169 -5.42 -0.49 -7.91
N VAL A 170 -4.31 -1.10 -7.46
CA VAL A 170 -4.30 -2.42 -6.83
C VAL A 170 -3.58 -2.40 -5.49
N GLU A 171 -4.17 -3.02 -4.47
CA GLU A 171 -3.49 -3.30 -3.21
C GLU A 171 -3.41 -4.80 -2.92
N LEU A 172 -2.20 -5.29 -2.68
CA LEU A 172 -1.89 -6.67 -2.31
C LEU A 172 -1.39 -6.71 -0.86
N ARG A 173 -2.23 -7.22 0.04
CA ARG A 173 -1.94 -7.38 1.46
C ARG A 173 -1.64 -8.84 1.81
N GLY A 174 -0.62 -9.10 2.62
CA GLY A 174 -0.38 -10.43 3.20
C GLY A 174 -0.24 -11.59 2.20
N LEU A 175 0.26 -11.31 0.98
CA LEU A 175 0.38 -12.28 -0.11
C LEU A 175 1.82 -12.77 -0.28
N LEU A 176 1.98 -14.04 -0.68
CA LEU A 176 3.25 -14.60 -1.14
C LEU A 176 3.18 -14.85 -2.65
N VAL A 177 4.05 -14.23 -3.45
CA VAL A 177 4.05 -14.29 -4.92
C VAL A 177 5.29 -15.04 -5.40
N THR A 178 5.11 -16.21 -6.02
CA THR A 178 6.21 -17.17 -6.28
C THR A 178 6.07 -17.91 -7.62
N GLY A 179 7.16 -18.56 -8.05
CA GLY A 179 7.13 -19.52 -9.17
C GLY A 179 6.87 -18.90 -10.54
N GLY A 180 6.84 -17.56 -10.66
CA GLY A 180 6.67 -16.90 -11.94
C GLY A 180 7.88 -17.07 -12.86
N ASN A 181 7.64 -17.37 -14.15
CA ASN A 181 8.70 -17.54 -15.16
C ASN A 181 8.26 -17.32 -16.63
N PRO A 182 7.71 -16.15 -17.01
CA PRO A 182 7.23 -15.88 -18.38
C PRO A 182 8.34 -15.75 -19.44
N GLY A 183 9.63 -15.92 -19.07
CA GLY A 183 10.77 -15.68 -19.96
C GLY A 183 10.93 -14.24 -20.47
N GLY A 184 10.25 -13.29 -19.82
CA GLY A 184 10.13 -11.88 -20.24
C GLY A 184 10.33 -10.91 -19.09
N ARG A 185 9.48 -9.89 -19.00
CA ARG A 185 9.49 -8.89 -17.91
C ARG A 185 8.62 -9.31 -16.73
N GLY A 186 9.06 -9.05 -15.50
CA GLY A 186 8.22 -9.05 -14.30
C GLY A 186 7.60 -10.41 -14.05
N ALA A 187 8.37 -11.33 -13.48
CA ALA A 187 7.94 -12.73 -13.42
C ALA A 187 6.97 -13.01 -12.27
N GLY A 188 7.26 -12.50 -11.06
CA GLY A 188 6.26 -12.42 -10.01
C GLY A 188 5.18 -11.41 -10.40
N ILE A 189 5.59 -10.16 -10.62
CA ILE A 189 4.69 -9.04 -10.92
C ILE A 189 5.22 -8.20 -12.09
N PHE A 190 4.33 -7.80 -13.00
CA PHE A 190 4.56 -6.71 -13.95
C PHE A 190 3.54 -5.59 -13.71
N ASN A 191 4.02 -4.40 -13.34
CA ASN A 191 3.18 -3.24 -13.05
C ASN A 191 3.31 -2.17 -14.14
N GLU A 192 2.18 -1.77 -14.72
CA GLU A 192 1.98 -0.61 -15.59
C GLU A 192 1.00 0.40 -14.96
N GLY A 193 0.37 0.08 -13.82
CA GLY A 193 -0.62 0.90 -13.10
C GLY A 193 -0.12 1.40 -11.74
N ASP A 194 -1.03 1.60 -10.78
CA ASP A 194 -0.74 1.93 -9.38
C ASP A 194 -0.84 0.64 -8.54
N LEU A 195 0.26 0.24 -7.90
CA LEU A 195 0.34 -0.99 -7.11
C LEU A 195 0.97 -0.75 -5.74
N THR A 196 0.19 -1.03 -4.69
CA THR A 196 0.69 -1.09 -3.31
C THR A 196 0.81 -2.56 -2.85
N LEU A 197 1.99 -2.94 -2.36
CA LEU A 197 2.21 -4.17 -1.60
C LEU A 197 2.40 -3.83 -0.12
N THR A 198 1.56 -4.44 0.73
CA THR A 198 1.62 -4.29 2.19
C THR A 198 1.82 -5.68 2.82
N ASN A 199 2.75 -5.80 3.77
CA ASN A 199 2.97 -7.04 4.54
C ASN A 199 3.20 -8.30 3.65
N SER A 200 3.76 -8.14 2.45
CA SER A 200 3.75 -9.17 1.38
C SER A 200 5.16 -9.59 0.96
N THR A 201 5.29 -10.79 0.39
CA THR A 201 6.58 -11.34 -0.08
C THR A 201 6.52 -11.68 -1.56
N VAL A 202 7.48 -11.18 -2.35
CA VAL A 202 7.66 -11.58 -3.76
C VAL A 202 8.98 -12.35 -3.86
N SER A 203 8.92 -13.67 -4.08
CA SER A 203 10.10 -14.51 -3.97
C SER A 203 10.14 -15.74 -4.87
N GLY A 204 11.35 -16.13 -5.31
CA GLY A 204 11.55 -17.35 -6.10
C GLY A 204 11.10 -17.26 -7.55
N ASN A 205 10.91 -16.04 -8.08
CA ASN A 205 10.49 -15.79 -9.46
C ASN A 205 11.71 -15.59 -10.38
N SER A 206 11.55 -15.86 -11.69
CA SER A 206 12.62 -15.91 -12.69
C SER A 206 12.23 -15.13 -13.97
N ALA A 207 12.96 -14.07 -14.31
CA ALA A 207 12.67 -13.22 -15.47
C ALA A 207 13.86 -13.08 -16.44
N LEU A 208 13.64 -12.42 -17.58
CA LEU A 208 14.70 -11.73 -18.30
C LEU A 208 15.03 -10.41 -17.59
N LEU A 209 13.99 -9.65 -17.24
CA LEU A 209 14.05 -8.32 -16.61
C LEU A 209 13.06 -8.25 -15.45
N GLY A 210 13.49 -7.81 -14.27
CA GLY A 210 12.63 -7.71 -13.09
C GLY A 210 12.20 -9.08 -12.58
N GLY A 211 13.11 -9.77 -11.90
CA GLY A 211 12.94 -11.16 -11.46
C GLY A 211 11.72 -11.32 -10.56
N GLY A 212 11.67 -10.56 -9.47
CA GLY A 212 10.47 -10.46 -8.63
C GLY A 212 9.44 -9.54 -9.27
N ILE A 213 9.83 -8.29 -9.50
CA ILE A 213 8.95 -7.23 -9.99
C ILE A 213 9.62 -6.49 -11.16
N PHE A 214 8.85 -6.19 -12.20
CA PHE A 214 9.20 -5.19 -13.22
C PHE A 214 8.16 -4.06 -13.18
N ASN A 215 8.60 -2.82 -13.05
CA ASN A 215 7.73 -1.65 -12.86
C ASN A 215 7.91 -0.59 -13.96
N GLU A 216 6.85 -0.35 -14.73
CA GLU A 216 6.70 0.80 -15.64
C GLU A 216 5.66 1.84 -15.14
N GLY A 217 4.95 1.54 -14.04
CA GLY A 217 3.97 2.43 -13.38
C GLY A 217 4.43 2.92 -11.99
N ASP A 218 3.47 3.12 -11.08
CA ASP A 218 3.70 3.57 -9.71
C ASP A 218 3.64 2.39 -8.73
N LEU A 219 4.67 2.22 -7.89
CA LEU A 219 4.84 1.03 -7.05
C LEU A 219 5.26 1.39 -5.62
N THR A 220 4.43 1.03 -4.64
CA THR A 220 4.72 1.20 -3.21
C THR A 220 4.87 -0.16 -2.51
N LEU A 221 5.96 -0.34 -1.76
CA LEU A 221 6.19 -1.48 -0.87
C LEU A 221 6.26 -0.99 0.57
N THR A 222 5.35 -1.48 1.42
CA THR A 222 5.35 -1.26 2.87
C THR A 222 5.46 -2.59 3.59
N ASN A 223 6.37 -2.68 4.57
CA ASN A 223 6.59 -3.88 5.39
C ASN A 223 6.76 -5.17 4.56
N SER A 224 7.39 -5.09 3.39
CA SER A 224 7.35 -6.13 2.35
C SER A 224 8.73 -6.61 1.91
N THR A 225 8.83 -7.87 1.50
CA THR A 225 10.10 -8.55 1.21
C THR A 225 10.18 -9.05 -0.24
N VAL A 226 11.08 -8.48 -1.03
CA VAL A 226 11.42 -9.00 -2.37
C VAL A 226 12.70 -9.82 -2.25
N SER A 227 12.62 -11.15 -2.37
CA SER A 227 13.78 -12.01 -2.10
C SER A 227 13.97 -13.23 -2.98
N ARG A 228 15.23 -13.64 -3.19
CA ARG A 228 15.59 -14.90 -3.88
C ARG A 228 15.06 -15.00 -5.31
N ASN A 229 14.72 -13.87 -5.94
CA ASN A 229 14.32 -13.82 -7.35
C ASN A 229 15.56 -13.73 -8.26
N THR A 230 15.40 -14.07 -9.55
CA THR A 230 16.49 -14.11 -10.53
C THR A 230 16.11 -13.42 -11.84
N ALA A 231 17.04 -12.67 -12.45
CA ALA A 231 16.88 -12.11 -13.79
C ALA A 231 18.23 -11.91 -14.51
N GLU A 232 18.25 -11.42 -15.75
CA GLU A 232 19.47 -10.87 -16.36
C GLU A 232 19.73 -9.43 -15.90
N SER A 233 18.67 -8.66 -15.62
CA SER A 233 18.73 -7.37 -14.92
C SER A 233 17.54 -7.16 -13.98
N GLY A 234 17.76 -6.39 -12.91
CA GLY A 234 16.82 -6.21 -11.80
C GLY A 234 16.44 -7.54 -11.18
N GLY A 235 17.41 -8.24 -10.57
CA GLY A 235 17.20 -9.57 -10.01
C GLY A 235 16.02 -9.64 -9.05
N GLY A 236 15.87 -8.64 -8.19
CA GLY A 236 14.68 -8.42 -7.35
C GLY A 236 13.65 -7.53 -8.05
N ILE A 237 14.04 -6.29 -8.32
CA ILE A 237 13.20 -5.25 -8.94
C ILE A 237 13.94 -4.62 -10.13
N ASP A 238 13.24 -4.44 -11.25
CA ASP A 238 13.64 -3.61 -12.38
C ASP A 238 12.63 -2.43 -12.49
N ASN A 239 13.11 -1.19 -12.35
CA ASN A 239 12.26 -0.01 -12.22
C ASN A 239 12.49 1.03 -13.34
N PHE A 240 11.44 1.29 -14.11
CA PHE A 240 11.31 2.35 -15.10
C PHE A 240 10.34 3.47 -14.68
N GLY A 241 9.40 3.18 -13.77
CA GLY A 241 8.43 4.13 -13.21
C GLY A 241 8.86 4.70 -11.85
N GLU A 242 7.89 4.97 -10.95
CA GLU A 242 8.16 5.41 -9.57
C GLU A 242 8.10 4.23 -8.58
N LEU A 243 9.06 4.16 -7.66
CA LEU A 243 9.20 3.09 -6.67
C LEU A 243 9.47 3.66 -5.27
N THR A 244 8.57 3.40 -4.33
CA THR A 244 8.74 3.74 -2.91
C THR A 244 8.82 2.48 -2.05
N LEU A 245 9.90 2.34 -1.27
CA LEU A 245 10.08 1.29 -0.26
C LEU A 245 10.10 1.91 1.13
N THR A 246 9.15 1.52 1.98
CA THR A 246 9.11 1.87 3.40
C THR A 246 9.18 0.60 4.24
N ASN A 247 10.06 0.54 5.24
CA ASN A 247 10.22 -0.63 6.13
C ASN A 247 10.34 -1.97 5.35
N SER A 248 10.99 -1.98 4.19
CA SER A 248 10.94 -3.11 3.27
C SER A 248 12.32 -3.71 3.01
N THR A 249 12.37 -5.01 2.68
CA THR A 249 13.63 -5.76 2.47
C THR A 249 13.77 -6.25 1.03
N VAL A 250 14.86 -5.89 0.37
CA VAL A 250 15.26 -6.46 -0.93
C VAL A 250 16.52 -7.29 -0.71
N SER A 251 16.41 -8.62 -0.69
CA SER A 251 17.52 -9.48 -0.23
C SER A 251 17.69 -10.80 -1.00
N HIS A 252 18.93 -11.22 -1.18
CA HIS A 252 19.31 -12.47 -1.85
C HIS A 252 18.79 -12.67 -3.29
N ASN A 253 18.39 -11.59 -3.97
CA ASN A 253 18.05 -11.62 -5.38
C ASN A 253 19.31 -11.60 -6.25
N THR A 254 19.24 -12.16 -7.47
CA THR A 254 20.42 -12.38 -8.33
C THR A 254 20.21 -11.89 -9.76
N ALA A 255 21.16 -11.10 -10.28
CA ALA A 255 21.31 -10.87 -11.72
C ALA A 255 22.41 -11.77 -12.30
N VAL A 256 22.10 -12.49 -13.39
CA VAL A 256 22.98 -13.55 -13.96
C VAL A 256 23.65 -13.21 -15.31
N SER A 257 23.51 -11.96 -15.78
CA SER A 257 24.20 -11.34 -16.95
C SER A 257 24.76 -12.31 -18.01
N GLY A 258 23.87 -12.99 -18.77
CA GLY A 258 24.25 -14.08 -19.67
C GLY A 258 25.23 -13.70 -20.80
N ASP A 259 25.23 -12.44 -21.25
CA ASP A 259 26.06 -11.94 -22.35
C ASP A 259 26.58 -10.49 -22.21
N GLY A 260 26.24 -9.80 -21.11
CA GLY A 260 26.64 -8.42 -20.84
C GLY A 260 25.88 -7.34 -21.64
N ILE A 261 24.70 -7.65 -22.20
CA ILE A 261 23.85 -6.65 -22.88
C ILE A 261 23.10 -5.74 -21.88
N PHE A 262 22.70 -6.28 -20.73
CA PHE A 262 21.97 -5.54 -19.69
C PHE A 262 22.88 -5.25 -18.50
N GLY A 263 22.75 -4.06 -17.89
CA GLY A 263 23.37 -3.75 -16.60
C GLY A 263 22.62 -4.52 -15.52
N GLY A 264 23.27 -5.46 -14.83
CA GLY A 264 22.60 -6.32 -13.88
C GLY A 264 22.75 -5.84 -12.46
N ALA A 265 21.73 -5.23 -11.86
CA ALA A 265 21.65 -5.10 -10.41
C ALA A 265 21.07 -6.37 -9.78
N GLY A 266 21.65 -6.84 -8.69
CA GLY A 266 21.12 -8.00 -7.96
C GLY A 266 19.79 -7.68 -7.29
N GLY A 267 19.75 -6.60 -6.51
CA GLY A 267 18.55 -6.13 -5.80
C GLY A 267 17.65 -5.27 -6.69
N ILE A 268 18.00 -3.99 -6.85
CA ILE A 268 17.18 -2.98 -7.55
C ILE A 268 17.97 -2.40 -8.74
N TYR A 269 17.48 -2.61 -9.97
CA TYR A 269 17.94 -1.89 -11.15
C TYR A 269 17.00 -0.71 -11.40
N ASN A 270 17.52 0.50 -11.62
CA ASN A 270 16.69 1.70 -11.79
C ASN A 270 17.05 2.53 -13.02
N GLN A 271 16.01 2.91 -13.78
CA GLN A 271 16.02 3.97 -14.80
C GLN A 271 14.96 5.06 -14.54
N GLY A 272 14.02 4.83 -13.62
CA GLY A 272 12.99 5.78 -13.17
C GLY A 272 13.34 6.47 -11.84
N THR A 273 12.38 6.59 -10.93
CA THR A 273 12.54 7.23 -9.62
C THR A 273 12.44 6.20 -8.49
N VAL A 274 13.38 6.22 -7.54
CA VAL A 274 13.42 5.31 -6.39
C VAL A 274 13.56 6.11 -5.09
N MET A 275 12.72 5.79 -4.10
CA MET A 275 12.80 6.30 -2.73
C MET A 275 12.81 5.14 -1.73
N LEU A 276 13.87 5.03 -0.93
CA LEU A 276 13.94 4.09 0.20
C LEU A 276 13.93 4.85 1.52
N ILE A 277 12.97 4.51 2.39
CA ILE A 277 12.81 5.02 3.74
C ILE A 277 12.90 3.83 4.70
N ASN A 278 13.78 3.92 5.71
CA ASN A 278 13.91 2.91 6.76
C ASN A 278 13.93 1.47 6.20
N SER A 279 14.64 1.23 5.09
CA SER A 279 14.59 -0.04 4.33
C SER A 279 15.94 -0.75 4.28
N THR A 280 15.97 -2.01 3.85
CA THR A 280 17.18 -2.85 3.86
C THR A 280 17.42 -3.50 2.50
N VAL A 281 18.60 -3.26 1.90
CA VAL A 281 19.05 -3.89 0.65
C VAL A 281 20.35 -4.65 0.92
N SER A 282 20.30 -5.98 0.94
CA SER A 282 21.37 -6.81 1.52
C SER A 282 21.58 -8.13 0.78
N GLY A 283 22.82 -8.60 0.66
CA GLY A 283 23.14 -9.97 0.22
C GLY A 283 22.62 -10.38 -1.17
N ASN A 284 22.19 -9.42 -1.99
CA ASN A 284 21.86 -9.58 -3.41
C ASN A 284 23.16 -9.76 -4.23
N VAL A 285 23.09 -10.34 -5.43
CA VAL A 285 24.29 -10.74 -6.19
C VAL A 285 24.21 -10.33 -7.66
N ALA A 286 25.29 -9.75 -8.19
CA ALA A 286 25.45 -9.48 -9.61
C ALA A 286 26.93 -9.29 -10.01
N GLU A 287 27.18 -9.00 -11.29
CA GLU A 287 28.52 -8.67 -11.83
C GLU A 287 28.97 -7.23 -11.52
N VAL A 288 28.04 -6.29 -11.36
CA VAL A 288 28.24 -4.87 -11.03
C VAL A 288 27.07 -4.40 -10.16
N GLY A 289 27.28 -3.55 -9.14
CA GLY A 289 26.15 -2.96 -8.38
C GLY A 289 25.24 -3.99 -7.72
N GLY A 290 25.82 -4.88 -6.89
CA GLY A 290 25.10 -6.04 -6.35
C GLY A 290 23.82 -5.68 -5.60
N GLY A 291 23.78 -4.54 -4.91
CA GLY A 291 22.60 -4.02 -4.21
C GLY A 291 21.68 -3.24 -5.13
N ILE A 292 22.18 -2.12 -5.66
CA ILE A 292 21.43 -1.18 -6.50
C ILE A 292 22.30 -0.78 -7.70
N ASP A 293 21.74 -0.63 -8.91
CA ASP A 293 22.42 0.00 -10.05
C ASP A 293 21.49 1.08 -10.64
N ASN A 294 21.88 2.36 -10.50
CA ASN A 294 20.99 3.50 -10.68
C ASN A 294 21.38 4.41 -11.86
N PHE A 295 20.53 4.45 -12.87
CA PHE A 295 20.60 5.38 -14.01
C PHE A 295 19.53 6.48 -13.98
N GLY A 296 18.62 6.44 -13.00
CA GLY A 296 17.57 7.43 -12.76
C GLY A 296 17.79 8.24 -11.47
N GLU A 297 16.69 8.64 -10.82
CA GLU A 297 16.73 9.33 -9.53
C GLU A 297 16.63 8.33 -8.37
N LEU A 298 17.46 8.50 -7.34
CA LEU A 298 17.58 7.59 -6.19
C LEU A 298 17.73 8.40 -4.90
N THR A 299 16.79 8.26 -3.97
CA THR A 299 16.80 8.91 -2.65
C THR A 299 16.78 7.86 -1.54
N LEU A 300 17.66 7.98 -0.55
CA LEU A 300 17.73 7.09 0.62
C LEU A 300 17.67 7.90 1.91
N THR A 301 16.80 7.49 2.84
CA THR A 301 16.72 8.02 4.21
C THR A 301 16.67 6.87 5.20
N ASN A 302 17.45 6.93 6.28
CA ASN A 302 17.49 5.91 7.35
C ASN A 302 17.68 4.47 6.83
N THR A 303 18.31 4.28 5.67
CA THR A 303 18.29 3.02 4.91
C THR A 303 19.63 2.31 4.94
N LEU A 304 19.58 0.98 5.07
CA LEU A 304 20.73 0.08 5.19
C LEU A 304 21.02 -0.60 3.85
N VAL A 305 22.21 -0.38 3.29
CA VAL A 305 22.69 -1.06 2.09
C VAL A 305 23.91 -1.92 2.45
N ASP A 306 23.71 -3.24 2.54
CA ASP A 306 24.78 -4.24 2.71
C ASP A 306 25.15 -4.86 1.35
N ASN A 307 25.64 -3.99 0.46
CA ASN A 307 26.18 -4.28 -0.88
C ASN A 307 26.65 -2.99 -1.58
N ASP A 308 27.32 -3.13 -2.74
CA ASP A 308 27.64 -2.00 -3.62
C ASP A 308 26.39 -1.38 -4.30
N CYS A 309 26.37 -0.05 -4.39
CA CYS A 309 25.60 0.73 -5.35
C CYS A 309 26.37 0.95 -6.68
N GLY A 310 25.65 1.12 -7.79
CA GLY A 310 26.17 1.39 -9.13
C GLY A 310 25.40 2.50 -9.87
N GLY A 311 25.85 2.81 -11.10
CA GLY A 311 25.18 3.71 -12.05
C GLY A 311 25.30 5.22 -11.73
N GLY A 312 25.12 5.61 -10.48
CA GLY A 312 25.13 6.99 -10.01
C GLY A 312 25.14 7.10 -8.48
N THR A 313 25.20 8.33 -7.96
CA THR A 313 25.15 8.61 -6.51
C THR A 313 23.72 8.88 -6.04
N ALA A 314 23.37 8.40 -4.86
CA ALA A 314 22.11 8.70 -4.20
C ALA A 314 22.03 10.16 -3.72
N LEU A 315 20.80 10.67 -3.61
CA LEU A 315 20.46 11.77 -2.73
C LEU A 315 20.24 11.20 -1.32
N SER A 316 21.08 11.61 -0.37
CA SER A 316 20.89 11.25 1.04
C SER A 316 19.89 12.22 1.70
N GLY A 317 18.90 11.65 2.38
CA GLY A 317 18.07 12.34 3.39
C GLY A 317 18.65 12.26 4.81
N GLY A 318 19.79 11.60 4.99
CA GLY A 318 20.43 11.33 6.28
C GLY A 318 20.13 9.94 6.84
N GLY A 319 20.88 9.57 7.89
CA GLY A 319 20.73 8.36 8.68
C GLY A 319 21.04 7.04 7.96
N ASN A 320 21.62 7.06 6.77
CA ASN A 320 21.84 5.84 5.98
C ASN A 320 23.11 5.08 6.42
N LEU A 321 23.22 3.82 6.02
CA LEU A 321 24.40 3.00 6.26
C LEU A 321 24.81 2.21 5.00
N GLU A 322 26.10 2.21 4.67
CA GLU A 322 26.69 1.39 3.59
C GLU A 322 27.76 0.42 4.12
N SER A 323 27.60 -0.85 3.75
CA SER A 323 28.54 -1.96 4.01
C SER A 323 28.76 -2.76 2.73
N PRO A 324 29.99 -2.99 2.25
CA PRO A 324 31.26 -2.38 2.64
C PRO A 324 31.69 -1.29 1.65
N GLY A 325 31.49 0.00 1.98
CA GLY A 325 32.05 1.05 1.12
C GLY A 325 31.43 2.43 1.23
N ASP A 326 31.68 3.22 0.19
CA ASP A 326 31.06 4.52 -0.12
C ASP A 326 30.87 4.57 -1.64
N THR A 327 29.97 3.72 -2.11
CA THR A 327 29.59 3.50 -3.52
C THR A 327 28.25 4.14 -3.82
N CYS A 328 27.34 4.22 -2.84
CA CYS A 328 26.09 4.95 -2.93
C CYS A 328 26.32 6.48 -2.89
N GLY A 329 27.51 6.93 -2.46
CA GLY A 329 27.92 8.33 -2.47
C GLY A 329 27.26 9.16 -1.36
N PHE A 330 26.97 8.52 -0.23
CA PHE A 330 26.38 9.15 0.95
C PHE A 330 27.28 10.29 1.46
N ASN A 331 26.65 11.38 1.90
CA ASN A 331 27.37 12.64 2.12
C ASN A 331 26.74 13.57 3.17
N ASP A 332 25.66 13.15 3.83
CA ASP A 332 25.16 13.84 5.02
C ASP A 332 26.03 13.50 6.24
N PRO A 333 26.27 14.42 7.20
CA PRO A 333 27.01 14.12 8.42
C PRO A 333 26.43 13.03 9.33
N THR A 334 25.20 12.55 9.08
CA THR A 334 24.56 11.44 9.78
C THR A 334 24.72 10.08 9.08
N ASP A 335 25.22 10.04 7.84
CA ASP A 335 25.41 8.78 7.10
C ASP A 335 26.64 7.98 7.60
N GLN A 336 26.51 6.65 7.64
CA GLN A 336 27.55 5.71 8.07
C GLN A 336 28.13 4.93 6.88
N VAL A 337 29.29 5.36 6.38
CA VAL A 337 29.98 4.72 5.24
C VAL A 337 31.27 4.00 5.65
N ASN A 338 31.71 3.08 4.79
CA ASN A 338 32.88 2.21 4.94
C ASN A 338 32.79 1.27 6.16
N ILE A 339 31.56 0.88 6.54
CA ILE A 339 31.30 -0.07 7.61
C ILE A 339 31.73 -1.47 7.15
N SER A 340 32.30 -2.28 8.05
CA SER A 340 32.62 -3.67 7.73
C SER A 340 31.45 -4.59 8.10
N ALA A 341 31.33 -5.75 7.44
CA ALA A 341 30.32 -6.75 7.79
C ALA A 341 30.44 -7.27 9.25
N GLU A 342 31.61 -7.13 9.90
CA GLU A 342 31.79 -7.46 11.33
C GLU A 342 31.24 -6.34 12.24
N ASP A 343 31.37 -5.07 11.83
CA ASP A 343 30.81 -3.91 12.55
C ASP A 343 29.29 -3.74 12.30
N LEU A 344 28.82 -4.05 11.09
CA LEU A 344 27.39 -4.08 10.77
C LEU A 344 26.69 -5.26 11.45
N ASN A 345 27.34 -6.42 11.56
CA ASN A 345 26.85 -7.56 12.32
C ASN A 345 25.40 -7.96 11.96
N LEU A 346 25.10 -8.02 10.65
CA LEU A 346 23.75 -8.28 10.14
C LEU A 346 23.38 -9.78 10.29
N GLY A 347 22.17 -10.05 10.76
CA GLY A 347 21.60 -11.41 10.78
C GLY A 347 21.27 -11.93 9.37
N PRO A 348 21.01 -13.23 9.21
CA PRO A 348 20.50 -13.78 7.96
C PRO A 348 19.07 -13.28 7.69
N LEU A 349 18.64 -13.35 6.42
CA LEU A 349 17.22 -13.20 6.07
C LEU A 349 16.43 -14.36 6.69
N ALA A 350 15.48 -14.06 7.57
CA ALA A 350 14.69 -15.05 8.30
C ALA A 350 13.39 -14.46 8.85
N ASP A 351 12.48 -15.35 9.28
CA ASP A 351 11.43 -15.02 10.23
C ASP A 351 12.06 -14.57 11.57
N ASN A 352 11.92 -13.29 11.89
CA ASN A 352 12.32 -12.68 13.16
C ASN A 352 11.07 -12.09 13.88
N GLY A 353 9.90 -12.69 13.66
CA GLY A 353 8.60 -12.08 13.91
C GLY A 353 8.18 -11.13 12.77
N GLY A 354 6.92 -10.68 12.80
CA GLY A 354 6.32 -9.85 11.76
C GLY A 354 5.57 -10.64 10.67
N PRO A 355 5.14 -9.96 9.59
CA PRO A 355 4.44 -10.59 8.47
C PRO A 355 5.39 -11.18 7.40
N THR A 356 6.64 -10.74 7.37
CA THR A 356 7.62 -11.06 6.31
C THR A 356 9.00 -11.36 6.88
N GLU A 357 9.87 -11.99 6.08
CA GLU A 357 11.26 -12.22 6.49
C GLU A 357 12.07 -10.92 6.50
N THR A 358 12.89 -10.75 7.55
CA THR A 358 13.69 -9.55 7.80
C THR A 358 15.16 -9.93 8.05
N HIS A 359 16.05 -8.92 8.09
CA HIS A 359 17.39 -9.07 8.64
C HIS A 359 17.46 -8.43 10.02
N ALA A 360 17.60 -9.23 11.08
CA ALA A 360 17.79 -8.72 12.43
C ALA A 360 19.19 -8.09 12.61
N LEU A 361 19.26 -6.93 13.26
CA LEU A 361 20.54 -6.37 13.72
C LEU A 361 21.01 -7.14 14.95
N LEU A 362 22.24 -7.65 14.94
CA LEU A 362 22.77 -8.46 16.05
C LEU A 362 23.48 -7.58 17.10
N PRO A 363 23.49 -7.98 18.39
CA PRO A 363 24.03 -7.15 19.48
C PRO A 363 25.46 -6.66 19.23
N GLY A 364 25.62 -5.33 19.22
CA GLY A 364 26.89 -4.66 18.92
C GLY A 364 27.03 -4.18 17.47
N SER A 365 26.01 -4.35 16.62
CA SER A 365 25.91 -3.68 15.33
C SER A 365 25.99 -2.16 15.46
N VAL A 366 26.69 -1.49 14.54
CA VAL A 366 26.73 -0.02 14.45
C VAL A 366 25.47 0.61 13.82
N ALA A 367 24.51 -0.22 13.37
CA ALA A 367 23.22 0.25 12.86
C ALA A 367 22.18 0.48 13.98
N ILE A 368 22.48 0.10 15.23
CA ILE A 368 21.58 0.17 16.38
C ILE A 368 21.72 1.52 17.11
N ASP A 369 20.61 2.12 17.56
CA ASP A 369 20.60 3.34 18.40
C ASP A 369 21.35 4.54 17.76
N VAL A 370 21.08 4.89 16.49
CA VAL A 370 21.86 5.94 15.78
C VAL A 370 21.05 7.09 15.18
N ILE A 371 19.79 6.89 14.81
CA ILE A 371 18.93 7.95 14.26
C ILE A 371 18.19 8.64 15.43
N PRO A 372 18.18 9.97 15.58
CA PRO A 372 17.40 10.63 16.62
C PRO A 372 15.89 10.44 16.47
N GLU A 373 15.14 10.30 17.57
CA GLU A 373 13.66 10.24 17.59
C GLU A 373 12.97 11.27 16.68
N ALA A 374 13.52 12.48 16.58
CA ALA A 374 12.98 13.56 15.75
C ALA A 374 13.22 13.41 14.23
N ASP A 375 14.11 12.49 13.84
CA ASP A 375 14.51 12.20 12.45
C ASP A 375 14.06 10.79 12.01
N CYS A 376 13.39 10.03 12.88
CA CYS A 376 12.72 8.78 12.52
C CYS A 376 11.49 9.06 11.66
N GLN A 377 11.36 8.36 10.53
CA GLN A 377 10.32 8.66 9.52
C GLN A 377 9.02 7.84 9.70
N VAL A 378 9.02 6.85 10.59
CA VAL A 378 7.95 5.86 10.79
C VAL A 378 7.89 5.37 12.24
N ASP A 379 6.69 5.14 12.76
CA ASP A 379 6.43 4.77 14.17
C ASP A 379 6.65 3.27 14.48
N THR A 380 6.86 2.43 13.46
CA THR A 380 7.16 0.99 13.59
C THR A 380 8.25 0.55 12.63
N ASP A 381 8.77 -0.66 12.81
CA ASP A 381 9.56 -1.38 11.80
C ASP A 381 8.69 -2.28 10.89
N GLN A 382 9.34 -3.07 10.02
CA GLN A 382 8.70 -4.03 9.09
C GLN A 382 7.80 -5.07 9.76
N ARG A 383 8.05 -5.36 11.04
CA ARG A 383 7.35 -6.40 11.80
C ARG A 383 6.12 -5.84 12.53
N GLY A 384 5.96 -4.51 12.55
CA GLY A 384 4.98 -3.80 13.37
C GLY A 384 5.43 -3.58 14.81
N GLU A 385 6.72 -3.80 15.13
CA GLU A 385 7.27 -3.48 16.45
C GLU A 385 7.57 -1.96 16.54
N PRO A 386 7.41 -1.30 17.72
CA PRO A 386 7.57 0.15 17.84
C PRO A 386 8.98 0.65 17.50
N ARG A 387 9.04 1.86 16.91
CA ARG A 387 10.26 2.58 16.52
C ARG A 387 10.15 4.06 16.95
N PRO A 388 10.99 4.58 17.87
CA PRO A 388 11.95 3.88 18.74
C PRO A 388 11.36 2.68 19.49
N GLU A 389 12.23 1.80 19.99
CA GLU A 389 11.83 0.69 20.85
C GLU A 389 11.14 1.20 22.13
N THR A 390 10.35 0.35 22.81
CA THR A 390 9.45 0.82 23.88
C THR A 390 10.18 1.39 25.11
N GLY A 391 10.44 2.70 25.09
CA GLY A 391 11.14 3.47 26.12
C GLY A 391 12.48 4.09 25.69
N GLY A 392 12.91 3.88 24.44
CA GLY A 392 14.07 4.53 23.85
C GLY A 392 13.79 5.92 23.30
N THR A 393 14.77 6.47 22.61
CA THR A 393 14.76 7.82 21.99
C THR A 393 15.60 7.88 20.71
N LEU A 394 15.93 6.73 20.14
CA LEU A 394 16.79 6.56 18.96
C LEU A 394 16.18 5.43 18.12
N CYS A 395 16.40 5.46 16.81
CA CYS A 395 15.96 4.41 15.89
C CYS A 395 17.14 3.74 15.19
N ASP A 396 16.91 2.51 14.74
CA ASP A 396 17.87 1.71 14.00
C ASP A 396 17.83 2.01 12.49
N VAL A 397 18.97 1.80 11.82
CA VAL A 397 19.06 1.95 10.36
C VAL A 397 18.43 0.74 9.65
N GLY A 398 17.50 1.02 8.74
CA GLY A 398 16.85 0.03 7.90
C GLY A 398 15.56 -0.56 8.47
N ALA A 399 15.16 -1.72 7.94
CA ALA A 399 13.80 -2.26 8.08
C ALA A 399 13.49 -3.00 9.39
N PHE A 400 14.40 -2.97 10.36
CA PHE A 400 14.32 -3.73 11.61
C PHE A 400 14.70 -2.85 12.80
N GLU A 401 13.96 -2.94 13.90
CA GLU A 401 14.25 -2.25 15.17
C GLU A 401 14.55 -3.25 16.31
N VAL A 402 15.69 -3.13 16.97
CA VAL A 402 16.06 -3.98 18.11
C VAL A 402 15.18 -3.66 19.33
N GLN A 403 14.40 -4.64 19.77
CA GLN A 403 13.60 -4.55 21.00
C GLN A 403 14.35 -5.12 22.23
N PRO A 404 14.02 -4.71 23.47
CA PRO A 404 14.82 -4.97 24.69
C PRO A 404 14.85 -6.40 25.28
#